data_AF-A0A9E5WSX1-F1
#
_entry.id   AF-A0A9E5WSX1-F1
#
_cell.length_a   1.000
_cell.length_b   1.000
_cell.length_c   1.000
_cell.angle_alpha   90.00
_cell.angle_beta   90.00
_cell.angle_gamma   90.00
#
_symmetry.space_group_name_H-M   'P 1'
#
loop_
_entity.id
_entity.type
_entity.pdbx_description
1 polymer ?
#
loop_
_entity_poly.entity_id
_entity_poly.type
_entity_poly.pdbx_seq_one_letter_code
_entity_poly.pdbx_strand_id
1 'polypeptide(L)'
;MDDAFGGHTYARAIPPAKYRETHPEYFALIRGKRLLEGRGQYCISNPEVQELIYQDLLRLADAGYRSVDLGQPDGFRPCQCDDCFELYGTGKDWSEKLWIFHRKLAERLLKDRPGVRITIMSYIQTAKPPKSFNVFPGNTQIMLTGTNEEDIVVWKDHVVPGGFTGYIYNWCPNLGSRYTPMRTPLFVEAQVRRLVKAKIQSIYRDGPGQLYGLEGPVYYIMGRMFDDPENNRAADLMVEFCEAAFGPAARPMQRFYDQLYHGIELYSDFLGTRCPAWVYRDIYGRRHKYLRDPFRLIGFLYTPKLLASLETLLQSAERLAADNTQQARRVQARLALVRTEFEYLKHLAQVVHLYHAYEIAPDRHALKHVLDAIDARNAFIKSLYEPNYRKRMLAAWGFVVFPPAGHDENHLRLAYDRYQEPYSKTPLNWDTESRRKNEEDHRR
;
A
#
# COMPACT_ATOMS: atom_id res chain seq x y z
N MET A 1 -19.74 -3.10 -8.22
CA MET A 1 -18.61 -2.91 -9.15
C MET A 1 -17.29 -3.18 -8.43
N ASP A 2 -17.04 -2.61 -7.25
CA ASP A 2 -15.84 -2.90 -6.44
C ASP A 2 -15.76 -4.35 -5.93
N ASP A 3 -16.87 -5.08 -5.91
CA ASP A 3 -16.98 -6.51 -5.60
C ASP A 3 -16.65 -7.43 -6.78
N ALA A 4 -16.63 -6.88 -8.00
CA ALA A 4 -16.44 -7.63 -9.24
C ALA A 4 -14.96 -7.80 -9.63
N PHE A 5 -14.09 -6.89 -9.20
CA PHE A 5 -12.68 -6.85 -9.61
C PHE A 5 -11.74 -6.70 -8.42
N GLY A 6 -10.58 -7.33 -8.52
CA GLY A 6 -9.66 -7.47 -7.40
C GLY A 6 -9.31 -8.94 -7.17
N GLY A 7 -8.10 -9.18 -6.68
CA GLY A 7 -7.61 -10.52 -6.38
C GLY A 7 -8.47 -11.28 -5.36
N HIS A 8 -8.07 -12.51 -5.05
CA HIS A 8 -8.72 -13.36 -4.03
C HIS A 8 -10.16 -13.78 -4.34
N THR A 9 -10.48 -14.01 -5.62
CA THR A 9 -11.83 -14.30 -6.13
C THR A 9 -12.48 -15.55 -5.55
N TYR A 10 -11.73 -16.48 -4.96
CA TYR A 10 -12.30 -17.69 -4.35
C TYR A 10 -13.25 -17.37 -3.19
N ALA A 11 -12.97 -16.32 -2.42
CA ALA A 11 -13.84 -15.90 -1.31
C ALA A 11 -15.15 -15.26 -1.79
N ARG A 12 -15.17 -14.74 -3.02
CA ARG A 12 -16.40 -14.30 -3.68
C ARG A 12 -17.21 -15.48 -4.21
N ALA A 13 -16.54 -16.44 -4.85
CA ALA A 13 -17.17 -17.66 -5.35
C ALA A 13 -17.74 -18.51 -4.21
N ILE A 14 -17.01 -18.61 -3.09
CA ILE A 14 -17.33 -19.46 -1.95
C ILE A 14 -17.21 -18.65 -0.65
N PRO A 15 -18.15 -17.74 -0.35
CA PRO A 15 -18.08 -16.91 0.85
C PRO A 15 -18.09 -17.78 2.12
N PRO A 16 -17.10 -17.65 3.02
CA PRO A 16 -17.05 -18.44 4.26
C PRO A 16 -18.33 -18.36 5.08
N ALA A 17 -18.94 -17.17 5.17
CA ALA A 17 -20.19 -16.94 5.89
C ALA A 17 -21.38 -17.75 5.34
N LYS A 18 -21.34 -18.18 4.07
CA LYS A 18 -22.39 -18.96 3.43
C LYS A 18 -22.14 -20.47 3.52
N TYR A 19 -20.89 -20.91 3.39
CA TYR A 19 -20.56 -22.32 3.17
C TYR A 19 -19.91 -23.04 4.35
N ARG A 20 -19.36 -22.32 5.35
CA ARG A 20 -18.55 -22.97 6.40
C ARG A 20 -19.31 -23.96 7.29
N GLU A 21 -20.62 -23.76 7.46
CA GLU A 21 -21.47 -24.61 8.32
C GLU A 21 -22.03 -25.81 7.58
N THR A 22 -22.44 -25.63 6.32
CA THR A 22 -23.10 -26.65 5.50
C THR A 22 -22.12 -27.44 4.62
N HIS A 23 -20.98 -26.83 4.26
CA HIS A 23 -19.96 -27.41 3.37
C HIS A 23 -18.53 -27.23 3.92
N PRO A 24 -18.25 -27.73 5.14
CA PRO A 24 -16.92 -27.61 5.75
C PRO A 24 -15.80 -28.24 4.89
N GLU A 25 -16.13 -29.21 4.04
CA GLU A 25 -15.24 -29.87 3.08
C GLU A 25 -14.67 -28.95 2.00
N TYR A 26 -15.31 -27.79 1.75
CA TYR A 26 -14.80 -26.80 0.79
C TYR A 26 -13.54 -26.10 1.29
N PHE A 27 -13.30 -26.09 2.60
CA PHE A 27 -12.21 -25.35 3.22
C PHE A 27 -11.01 -26.27 3.48
N ALA A 28 -9.81 -25.68 3.56
CA ALA A 28 -8.58 -26.45 3.77
C ALA A 28 -8.65 -27.32 5.04
N LEU A 29 -8.24 -28.58 4.90
CA LEU A 29 -7.87 -29.43 6.02
C LEU A 29 -6.48 -29.03 6.50
N ILE A 30 -6.32 -28.66 7.76
CA ILE A 30 -5.05 -28.30 8.39
C ILE A 30 -4.91 -29.09 9.68
N ARG A 31 -3.86 -29.92 9.80
CA ARG A 31 -3.61 -30.76 10.99
C ARG A 31 -4.85 -31.56 11.42
N GLY A 32 -5.53 -32.18 10.45
CA GLY A 32 -6.72 -33.01 10.67
C GLY A 32 -8.02 -32.26 10.95
N LYS A 33 -8.06 -30.91 10.89
CA LYS A 33 -9.28 -30.12 11.10
C LYS A 33 -9.56 -29.18 9.94
N ARG A 34 -10.82 -29.05 9.54
CA ARG A 34 -11.25 -28.08 8.52
C ARG A 34 -11.14 -26.67 9.09
N LEU A 35 -10.43 -25.81 8.37
CA LEU A 35 -10.23 -24.43 8.78
C LEU A 35 -11.42 -23.58 8.32
N LEU A 36 -12.44 -23.48 9.18
CA LEU A 36 -13.68 -22.74 8.92
C LEU A 36 -13.56 -21.22 9.18
N GLU A 37 -12.53 -20.83 9.94
CA GLU A 37 -12.23 -19.44 10.27
C GLU A 37 -10.74 -19.13 10.08
N GLY A 38 -10.47 -17.90 9.64
CA GLY A 38 -9.11 -17.40 9.40
C GLY A 38 -8.64 -17.58 7.96
N ARG A 39 -7.35 -17.28 7.71
CA ARG A 39 -6.78 -17.22 6.37
C ARG A 39 -6.17 -18.55 5.94
N GLY A 40 -6.92 -19.39 5.23
CA GLY A 40 -6.43 -20.60 4.58
C GLY A 40 -6.83 -20.65 3.11
N GLN A 41 -6.31 -21.63 2.40
CA GLN A 41 -6.75 -21.94 1.05
C GLN A 41 -8.06 -22.76 1.07
N TYR A 42 -8.67 -22.92 -0.10
CA TYR A 42 -9.81 -23.83 -0.30
C TYR A 42 -9.30 -25.23 -0.68
N CYS A 43 -10.15 -26.23 -0.49
CA CYS A 43 -9.87 -27.61 -0.88
C CYS A 43 -10.10 -27.79 -2.39
N ILE A 44 -9.12 -27.43 -3.21
CA ILE A 44 -9.26 -27.47 -4.68
C ILE A 44 -9.34 -28.89 -5.27
N SER A 45 -9.13 -29.95 -4.49
CA SER A 45 -9.44 -31.33 -4.91
C SER A 45 -10.95 -31.63 -4.90
N ASN A 46 -11.76 -30.82 -4.22
CA ASN A 46 -13.21 -30.98 -4.22
C ASN A 46 -13.79 -30.47 -5.57
N PRO A 47 -14.49 -31.30 -6.35
CA PRO A 47 -15.06 -30.90 -7.64
C PRO A 47 -16.05 -29.74 -7.56
N GLU A 48 -16.85 -29.65 -6.50
CA GLU A 48 -17.82 -28.57 -6.30
C GLU A 48 -17.12 -27.23 -6.05
N VAL A 49 -15.99 -27.23 -5.33
CA VAL A 49 -15.14 -26.04 -5.15
C VAL A 49 -14.62 -25.55 -6.51
N GLN A 50 -14.13 -26.48 -7.35
CA GLN A 50 -13.65 -26.12 -8.70
C GLN A 50 -14.78 -25.54 -9.56
N GLU A 51 -15.97 -26.14 -9.49
CA GLU A 51 -17.13 -25.68 -10.24
C GLU A 51 -17.63 -24.31 -9.76
N LEU A 52 -17.73 -24.07 -8.46
CA LEU A 52 -18.16 -22.77 -7.92
C LEU A 52 -17.22 -21.64 -8.32
N ILE A 53 -15.90 -21.89 -8.32
CA ILE A 53 -14.91 -20.92 -8.82
C ILE A 53 -15.12 -20.65 -10.31
N TYR A 54 -15.38 -21.69 -11.11
CA TYR A 54 -15.64 -21.53 -12.53
C TYR A 54 -16.96 -20.77 -12.81
N GLN A 55 -18.02 -21.04 -12.06
CA GLN A 55 -19.30 -20.35 -12.18
C GLN A 55 -19.17 -18.86 -11.83
N ASP A 56 -18.31 -18.47 -10.89
CA ASP A 56 -18.03 -17.05 -10.64
C ASP A 56 -17.34 -16.38 -11.84
N LEU A 57 -16.43 -17.08 -12.54
CA LEU A 57 -15.84 -16.57 -13.79
C LEU A 57 -16.90 -16.40 -14.88
N LEU A 58 -17.76 -17.41 -15.09
CA LEU A 58 -18.85 -17.34 -16.07
C LEU A 58 -19.83 -16.21 -15.75
N ARG A 59 -20.22 -16.04 -14.48
CA ARG A 59 -21.11 -14.97 -14.06
C ARG A 59 -20.60 -13.59 -14.47
N LEU A 60 -19.29 -13.34 -14.36
CA LEU A 60 -18.68 -12.08 -14.80
C LEU A 60 -18.56 -12.01 -16.32
N ALA A 61 -18.13 -13.08 -16.98
CA ALA A 61 -18.07 -13.13 -18.44
C ALA A 61 -19.45 -12.83 -19.07
N ASP A 62 -20.50 -13.46 -18.55
CA ASP A 62 -21.88 -13.34 -19.03
C ASP A 62 -22.52 -11.99 -18.66
N ALA A 63 -21.97 -11.29 -17.67
CA ALA A 63 -22.31 -9.89 -17.38
C ALA A 63 -21.68 -8.90 -18.39
N GLY A 64 -20.90 -9.38 -19.37
CA GLY A 64 -20.34 -8.57 -20.46
C GLY A 64 -18.90 -8.10 -20.24
N TYR A 65 -18.22 -8.60 -19.20
CA TYR A 65 -16.82 -8.23 -18.96
C TYR A 65 -15.88 -8.94 -19.94
N ARG A 66 -14.97 -8.17 -20.56
CA ARG A 66 -13.99 -8.69 -21.53
C ARG A 66 -12.82 -9.44 -20.87
N SER A 67 -12.63 -9.26 -19.57
CA SER A 67 -11.64 -9.96 -18.76
C SER A 67 -12.22 -10.28 -17.39
N VAL A 68 -11.86 -11.43 -16.85
CA VAL A 68 -12.26 -11.89 -15.51
C VAL A 68 -11.03 -12.24 -14.68
N ASP A 69 -11.06 -11.91 -13.38
CA ASP A 69 -9.94 -12.15 -12.48
C ASP A 69 -10.02 -13.55 -11.85
N LEU A 70 -8.88 -14.23 -11.74
CA LEU A 70 -8.74 -15.50 -11.02
C LEU A 70 -7.60 -15.38 -10.01
N GLY A 71 -7.94 -15.35 -8.71
CA GLY A 71 -6.95 -15.20 -7.66
C GLY A 71 -7.27 -16.06 -6.44
N GLN A 72 -6.27 -16.82 -5.99
CA GLN A 72 -6.33 -17.55 -4.73
C GLN A 72 -6.43 -16.60 -3.52
N PRO A 73 -6.95 -17.06 -2.37
CA PRO A 73 -7.03 -16.26 -1.14
C PRO A 73 -5.67 -15.82 -0.59
N ASP A 74 -5.70 -14.80 0.26
CA ASP A 74 -4.56 -14.28 1.02
C ASP A 74 -3.88 -15.28 1.97
N GLY A 75 -4.56 -16.37 2.32
CA GLY A 75 -4.09 -17.31 3.32
C GLY A 75 -2.88 -18.12 2.87
N PHE A 76 -1.85 -18.18 3.71
CA PHE A 76 -0.59 -18.92 3.46
C PHE A 76 -0.68 -20.44 3.65
N ARG A 77 -1.85 -20.98 3.98
CA ARG A 77 -2.01 -22.35 4.46
C ARG A 77 -2.68 -23.22 3.40
N PRO A 78 -1.92 -24.08 2.69
CA PRO A 78 -2.48 -24.99 1.69
C PRO A 78 -3.33 -26.08 2.36
N CYS A 79 -4.28 -26.65 1.62
CA CYS A 79 -5.02 -27.82 2.10
C CYS A 79 -4.09 -29.03 2.24
N GLN A 80 -4.24 -29.80 3.33
CA GLN A 80 -3.41 -30.95 3.69
C GLN A 80 -4.16 -32.29 3.57
N CYS A 81 -5.32 -32.34 2.91
CA CYS A 81 -6.03 -33.62 2.71
C CYS A 81 -5.35 -34.48 1.63
N ASP A 82 -5.57 -35.79 1.71
CA ASP A 82 -4.94 -36.77 0.82
C ASP A 82 -5.32 -36.53 -0.65
N ASP A 83 -6.58 -36.20 -0.93
CA ASP A 83 -7.02 -35.86 -2.29
C ASP A 83 -6.28 -34.65 -2.87
N CYS A 84 -6.00 -33.64 -2.04
CA CYS A 84 -5.17 -32.52 -2.47
C CYS A 84 -3.73 -32.98 -2.67
N PHE A 85 -3.18 -33.82 -1.80
CA PHE A 85 -1.83 -34.33 -1.96
C PHE A 85 -1.64 -35.07 -3.31
N GLU A 86 -2.60 -35.93 -3.68
CA GLU A 86 -2.58 -36.67 -4.93
C GLU A 86 -2.95 -35.83 -6.17
N LEU A 87 -3.59 -34.67 -5.98
CA LEU A 87 -4.08 -33.83 -7.08
C LEU A 87 -2.95 -33.44 -8.05
N TYR A 88 -3.12 -33.87 -9.31
CA TYR A 88 -2.19 -33.65 -10.43
C TYR A 88 -0.80 -34.23 -10.23
N GLY A 89 -0.61 -35.17 -9.30
CA GLY A 89 0.70 -35.76 -9.02
C GLY A 89 1.73 -34.75 -8.50
N THR A 90 1.27 -33.64 -7.89
CA THR A 90 2.14 -32.55 -7.41
C THR A 90 2.60 -32.73 -5.96
N GLY A 91 2.01 -33.69 -5.23
CA GLY A 91 2.31 -33.92 -3.82
C GLY A 91 2.14 -32.63 -3.00
N LYS A 92 3.20 -32.28 -2.25
CA LYS A 92 3.24 -31.08 -1.40
C LYS A 92 3.45 -29.76 -2.17
N ASP A 93 3.71 -29.80 -3.48
CA ASP A 93 3.90 -28.58 -4.26
C ASP A 93 2.55 -27.91 -4.53
N TRP A 94 2.14 -27.06 -3.61
CA TRP A 94 0.89 -26.32 -3.71
C TRP A 94 0.91 -25.24 -4.80
N SER A 95 2.08 -24.63 -5.06
CA SER A 95 2.24 -23.64 -6.12
C SER A 95 1.91 -24.26 -7.47
N GLU A 96 2.52 -25.42 -7.77
CA GLU A 96 2.31 -26.12 -9.03
C GLU A 96 0.85 -26.54 -9.21
N LYS A 97 0.25 -27.01 -8.12
CA LYS A 97 -1.15 -27.42 -8.10
C LYS A 97 -2.12 -26.28 -8.42
N LEU A 98 -1.88 -25.09 -7.87
CA LEU A 98 -2.65 -23.89 -8.22
C LEU A 98 -2.49 -23.52 -9.69
N TRP A 99 -1.26 -23.57 -10.23
CA TRP A 99 -1.03 -23.26 -11.64
C TRP A 99 -1.75 -24.22 -12.58
N ILE A 100 -1.68 -25.53 -12.32
CA ILE A 100 -2.40 -26.52 -13.13
C ILE A 100 -3.91 -26.32 -13.02
N PHE A 101 -4.42 -26.04 -11.82
CA PHE A 101 -5.85 -25.75 -11.62
C PHE A 101 -6.29 -24.49 -12.39
N HIS A 102 -5.57 -23.38 -12.24
CA HIS A 102 -5.90 -22.13 -12.94
C HIS A 102 -5.81 -22.27 -14.45
N ARG A 103 -4.81 -23.01 -14.95
CA ARG A 103 -4.68 -23.35 -16.38
C ARG A 103 -5.92 -24.09 -16.89
N LYS A 104 -6.40 -25.10 -16.17
CA LYS A 104 -7.61 -25.85 -16.57
C LYS A 104 -8.84 -24.97 -16.64
N LEU A 105 -9.00 -24.04 -15.70
CA LEU A 105 -10.09 -23.06 -15.76
C LEU A 105 -9.96 -22.11 -16.95
N ALA A 106 -8.74 -21.68 -17.27
CA ALA A 106 -8.46 -20.85 -18.44
C ALA A 106 -8.78 -21.58 -19.77
N GLU A 107 -8.39 -22.86 -19.89
CA GLU A 107 -8.70 -23.72 -21.05
C GLU A 107 -10.22 -23.93 -21.20
N ARG A 108 -10.92 -24.17 -20.08
CA ARG A 108 -12.38 -24.32 -20.08
C ARG A 108 -13.08 -23.02 -20.49
N LEU A 109 -12.65 -21.88 -19.94
CA LEU A 109 -13.20 -20.57 -20.28
C LEU A 109 -12.95 -20.21 -21.76
N LEU A 110 -11.77 -20.54 -22.29
CA LEU A 110 -11.43 -20.32 -23.70
C LEU A 110 -12.40 -21.05 -24.64
N LYS A 111 -12.83 -22.25 -24.25
CA LYS A 111 -13.81 -23.05 -24.99
C LYS A 111 -15.23 -22.48 -24.82
N ASP A 112 -15.66 -22.23 -23.58
CA ASP A 112 -17.06 -21.90 -23.29
C ASP A 112 -17.40 -20.43 -23.62
N ARG A 113 -16.44 -19.52 -23.52
CA ARG A 113 -16.57 -18.07 -23.81
C ARG A 113 -15.39 -17.55 -24.63
N PRO A 114 -15.28 -17.93 -25.92
CA PRO A 114 -14.22 -17.44 -26.79
C PRO A 114 -14.17 -15.89 -26.81
N GLY A 115 -12.98 -15.33 -26.66
CA GLY A 115 -12.77 -13.87 -26.65
C GLY A 115 -12.77 -13.22 -25.26
N VAL A 116 -13.20 -13.93 -24.21
CA VAL A 116 -13.04 -13.47 -22.82
C VAL A 116 -11.65 -13.82 -22.31
N ARG A 117 -10.94 -12.83 -21.75
CA ARG A 117 -9.64 -13.01 -21.12
C ARG A 117 -9.78 -13.44 -19.66
N ILE A 118 -8.78 -14.17 -19.17
CA ILE A 118 -8.64 -14.49 -17.75
C ILE A 118 -7.33 -13.92 -17.21
N THR A 119 -7.42 -13.12 -16.16
CA THR A 119 -6.27 -12.52 -15.48
C THR A 119 -5.96 -13.35 -14.23
N ILE A 120 -4.93 -14.19 -14.30
CA ILE A 120 -4.52 -15.04 -13.19
C ILE A 120 -3.55 -14.27 -12.29
N MET A 121 -3.82 -14.22 -11.00
CA MET A 121 -2.97 -13.52 -10.03
C MET A 121 -1.76 -14.39 -9.62
N SER A 122 -0.56 -13.95 -9.95
CA SER A 122 0.69 -14.48 -9.41
C SER A 122 0.95 -13.85 -8.04
N TYR A 123 0.58 -14.56 -6.97
CA TYR A 123 0.61 -14.03 -5.61
C TYR A 123 1.04 -15.05 -4.57
N ILE A 124 2.08 -14.69 -3.82
CA ILE A 124 2.65 -15.41 -2.66
C ILE A 124 2.93 -16.89 -2.97
N GLN A 125 1.90 -17.74 -2.96
CA GLN A 125 1.97 -19.16 -3.27
C GLN A 125 2.26 -19.42 -4.74
N THR A 126 1.78 -18.55 -5.63
CA THR A 126 2.08 -18.61 -7.08
C THR A 126 3.07 -17.51 -7.49
N ALA A 127 3.91 -17.02 -6.57
CA ALA A 127 4.92 -16.01 -6.88
C ALA A 127 5.99 -16.55 -7.85
N LYS A 128 6.25 -17.86 -7.82
CA LYS A 128 7.09 -18.53 -8.82
C LYS A 128 6.19 -19.07 -9.95
N PRO A 129 6.64 -19.01 -11.21
CA PRO A 129 5.88 -19.55 -12.33
C PRO A 129 5.77 -21.09 -12.28
N PRO A 130 4.87 -21.69 -13.07
CA PRO A 130 4.70 -23.13 -13.15
C PRO A 130 5.97 -23.84 -13.65
N LYS A 131 6.18 -25.06 -13.14
CA LYS A 131 7.28 -25.96 -13.51
C LYS A 131 6.89 -26.94 -14.61
N SER A 132 5.63 -27.38 -14.64
CA SER A 132 5.15 -28.42 -15.56
C SER A 132 4.76 -27.90 -16.94
N PHE A 133 4.60 -26.59 -17.10
CA PHE A 133 4.31 -25.96 -18.38
C PHE A 133 4.89 -24.55 -18.45
N ASN A 134 5.21 -24.10 -19.67
CA ASN A 134 5.69 -22.75 -19.92
C ASN A 134 4.86 -21.97 -20.95
N VAL A 135 3.85 -22.59 -21.59
CA VAL A 135 2.94 -21.92 -22.52
C VAL A 135 1.54 -21.88 -21.93
N PHE A 136 1.00 -20.69 -21.65
CA PHE A 136 -0.35 -20.52 -21.12
C PHE A 136 -1.42 -20.54 -22.24
N PRO A 137 -2.70 -20.82 -21.90
CA PRO A 137 -3.81 -20.75 -22.85
C PRO A 137 -3.96 -19.36 -23.50
N GLY A 138 -4.49 -19.32 -24.73
CA GLY A 138 -4.57 -18.12 -25.57
C GLY A 138 -5.33 -16.92 -24.98
N ASN A 139 -6.19 -17.15 -24.00
CA ASN A 139 -6.94 -16.12 -23.27
C ASN A 139 -6.29 -15.64 -21.97
N THR A 140 -5.09 -16.12 -21.63
CA THR A 140 -4.51 -15.90 -20.30
C THR A 140 -3.62 -14.67 -20.23
N GLN A 141 -3.87 -13.84 -19.21
CA GLN A 141 -3.00 -12.77 -18.74
C GLN A 141 -2.53 -13.08 -17.31
N ILE A 142 -1.32 -12.66 -16.93
CA ILE A 142 -0.82 -12.85 -15.56
C ILE A 142 -0.69 -11.49 -14.86
N MET A 143 -1.31 -11.33 -13.69
CA MET A 143 -1.09 -10.19 -12.81
C MET A 143 0.03 -10.49 -11.82
N LEU A 144 1.18 -9.85 -12.00
CA LEU A 144 2.34 -9.98 -11.13
C LEU A 144 2.18 -9.11 -9.88
N THR A 145 2.18 -9.74 -8.71
CA THR A 145 2.18 -9.04 -7.41
C THR A 145 3.58 -8.79 -6.86
N GLY A 146 4.60 -8.95 -7.70
CA GLY A 146 5.96 -8.51 -7.50
C GLY A 146 6.44 -7.96 -8.83
N THR A 147 6.95 -6.74 -8.84
CA THR A 147 7.36 -6.05 -10.06
C THR A 147 8.80 -5.59 -9.99
N ASN A 148 9.62 -6.16 -9.10
CA ASN A 148 11.07 -6.00 -9.13
C ASN A 148 11.68 -6.87 -10.24
N GLU A 149 12.94 -6.59 -10.60
CA GLU A 149 13.63 -7.34 -11.66
C GLU A 149 13.65 -8.85 -11.33
N GLU A 150 13.91 -9.20 -10.07
CA GLU A 150 13.92 -10.58 -9.56
C GLU A 150 12.55 -11.28 -9.61
N ASP A 151 11.45 -10.54 -9.49
CA ASP A 151 10.10 -11.08 -9.61
C ASP A 151 9.73 -11.32 -11.09
N ILE A 152 10.29 -10.52 -12.01
CA ILE A 152 9.97 -10.54 -13.44
C ILE A 152 10.85 -11.55 -14.18
N VAL A 153 12.15 -11.59 -13.91
CA VAL A 153 13.14 -12.38 -14.66
C VAL A 153 12.84 -13.88 -14.66
N VAL A 154 12.17 -14.39 -13.63
CA VAL A 154 11.79 -15.81 -13.53
C VAL A 154 10.75 -16.22 -14.57
N TRP A 155 10.05 -15.26 -15.19
CA TRP A 155 9.02 -15.48 -16.22
C TRP A 155 9.57 -15.45 -17.65
N LYS A 156 10.87 -15.21 -17.85
CA LYS A 156 11.47 -14.97 -19.19
C LYS A 156 11.23 -16.09 -20.20
N ASP A 157 11.12 -17.34 -19.72
CA ASP A 157 10.96 -18.54 -20.55
C ASP A 157 9.49 -18.99 -20.65
N HIS A 158 8.55 -18.18 -20.14
CA HIS A 158 7.11 -18.46 -20.14
C HIS A 158 6.39 -17.59 -21.19
N VAL A 159 5.57 -18.24 -22.00
CA VAL A 159 4.71 -17.61 -23.00
C VAL A 159 3.33 -17.37 -22.39
N VAL A 160 3.01 -16.10 -22.17
CA VAL A 160 1.69 -15.63 -21.70
C VAL A 160 1.02 -14.83 -22.83
N PRO A 161 0.09 -15.42 -23.61
CA PRO A 161 -0.46 -14.77 -24.80
C PRO A 161 -1.17 -13.43 -24.54
N GLY A 162 -1.84 -13.30 -23.39
CA GLY A 162 -2.48 -12.06 -22.95
C GLY A 162 -1.55 -11.07 -22.25
N GLY A 163 -0.25 -11.37 -22.15
CA GLY A 163 0.75 -10.51 -21.52
C GLY A 163 0.71 -10.47 -20.00
N PHE A 164 1.35 -9.45 -19.43
CA PHE A 164 1.50 -9.28 -17.99
C PHE A 164 0.91 -7.94 -17.53
N THR A 165 0.32 -7.93 -16.33
CA THR A 165 -0.07 -6.72 -15.60
C THR A 165 0.69 -6.68 -14.27
N GLY A 166 0.79 -5.49 -13.68
CA GLY A 166 1.55 -5.28 -12.44
C GLY A 166 0.66 -4.82 -11.31
N TYR A 167 0.82 -5.40 -10.13
CA TYR A 167 0.27 -4.88 -8.89
C TYR A 167 1.39 -4.17 -8.12
N ILE A 168 1.27 -2.86 -7.91
CA ILE A 168 2.29 -2.03 -7.26
C ILE A 168 1.89 -1.64 -5.83
N TYR A 169 2.89 -1.54 -4.95
CA TYR A 169 2.71 -1.23 -3.53
C TYR A 169 3.17 0.19 -3.16
N ASN A 170 3.18 1.11 -4.12
CA ASN A 170 3.79 2.43 -3.93
C ASN A 170 3.13 3.25 -2.80
N TRP A 171 1.80 3.10 -2.64
CA TRP A 171 0.98 3.85 -1.68
C TRP A 171 0.11 2.93 -0.81
N CYS A 172 0.67 1.76 -0.52
CA CYS A 172 0.05 0.73 0.31
C CYS A 172 -0.02 1.22 1.77
N PRO A 173 -1.16 1.02 2.48
CA PRO A 173 -1.32 1.40 3.89
C PRO A 173 -0.59 0.48 4.88
N ASN A 174 0.44 -0.25 4.44
CA ASN A 174 1.24 -1.18 5.25
C ASN A 174 2.74 -0.83 5.22
N LEU A 175 3.05 0.38 4.79
CA LEU A 175 4.39 0.93 4.66
C LEU A 175 4.68 1.65 5.97
N GLY A 176 5.72 1.23 6.71
CA GLY A 176 5.90 1.52 8.13
C GLY A 176 5.64 2.96 8.58
N SER A 177 5.74 3.97 7.72
CA SER A 177 5.50 5.39 8.02
C SER A 177 4.04 5.89 7.81
N ARG A 178 3.14 5.03 7.29
CA ARG A 178 1.68 5.12 7.04
C ARG A 178 1.10 6.40 6.42
N TYR A 179 1.12 7.52 7.13
CA TYR A 179 0.53 8.80 6.70
C TYR A 179 1.61 9.85 6.45
N THR A 180 2.78 9.40 6.03
CA THR A 180 3.91 10.24 5.67
C THR A 180 4.46 9.79 4.31
N PRO A 181 5.14 10.67 3.55
CA PRO A 181 5.65 10.33 2.22
C PRO A 181 6.46 9.05 2.18
N MET A 182 6.25 8.26 1.14
CA MET A 182 6.75 6.91 0.98
C MET A 182 7.62 6.72 -0.26
N ARG A 183 7.33 7.44 -1.34
CA ARG A 183 7.99 7.28 -2.63
C ARG A 183 8.59 8.58 -3.09
N THR A 184 9.61 8.44 -3.91
CA THR A 184 10.36 9.56 -4.49
C THR A 184 10.21 9.58 -6.00
N PRO A 185 10.45 10.72 -6.64
CA PRO A 185 10.50 10.84 -8.10
C PRO A 185 11.46 9.84 -8.77
N LEU A 186 12.65 9.64 -8.21
CA LEU A 186 13.64 8.70 -8.74
C LEU A 186 13.17 7.24 -8.66
N PHE A 187 12.52 6.86 -7.56
CA PHE A 187 11.96 5.53 -7.41
C PHE A 187 10.93 5.22 -8.52
N VAL A 188 9.99 6.14 -8.77
CA VAL A 188 8.97 5.91 -9.80
C VAL A 188 9.54 6.00 -11.22
N GLU A 189 10.55 6.83 -11.48
CA GLU A 189 11.28 6.80 -12.76
C GLU A 189 11.89 5.42 -13.03
N ALA A 190 12.64 4.88 -12.06
CA ALA A 190 13.26 3.57 -12.18
C ALA A 190 12.22 2.44 -12.31
N GLN A 191 11.14 2.51 -11.53
CA GLN A 191 10.06 1.53 -11.58
C GLN A 191 9.36 1.55 -12.94
N VAL A 192 8.96 2.72 -13.46
CA VAL A 192 8.26 2.82 -14.75
C VAL A 192 9.10 2.27 -15.89
N ARG A 193 10.39 2.62 -15.96
CA ARG A 193 11.30 2.06 -16.98
C ARG A 193 11.36 0.53 -16.92
N ARG A 194 11.44 -0.03 -15.71
CA ARG A 194 11.44 -1.48 -15.51
C ARG A 194 10.13 -2.12 -15.97
N LEU A 195 8.98 -1.53 -15.62
CA LEU A 195 7.66 -2.03 -16.01
C LEU A 195 7.49 -2.02 -17.54
N VAL A 196 7.90 -0.94 -18.20
CA VAL A 196 7.83 -0.82 -19.67
C VAL A 196 8.76 -1.82 -20.35
N LYS A 197 10.01 -1.94 -19.89
CA LYS A 197 10.98 -2.94 -20.39
C LYS A 197 10.42 -4.37 -20.27
N ALA A 198 9.71 -4.65 -19.18
CA ALA A 198 9.07 -5.93 -18.92
C ALA A 198 7.73 -6.13 -19.66
N LYS A 199 7.30 -5.17 -20.48
CA LYS A 199 6.03 -5.18 -21.23
C LYS A 199 4.80 -5.35 -20.31
N ILE A 200 4.85 -4.75 -19.11
CA ILE A 200 3.70 -4.69 -18.21
C ILE A 200 2.67 -3.73 -18.80
N GLN A 201 1.48 -4.24 -19.12
CA GLN A 201 0.48 -3.53 -19.92
C GLN A 201 -0.48 -2.68 -19.11
N SER A 202 -0.66 -3.01 -17.82
CA SER A 202 -1.53 -2.25 -16.92
C SER A 202 -1.07 -2.39 -15.48
N ILE A 203 -1.53 -1.45 -14.66
CA ILE A 203 -1.14 -1.35 -13.25
C ILE A 203 -2.38 -1.36 -12.39
N TYR A 204 -2.42 -2.29 -11.45
CA TYR A 204 -3.25 -2.23 -10.27
C TYR A 204 -2.43 -1.63 -9.13
N ARG A 205 -3.00 -0.68 -8.40
CA ARG A 205 -2.33 -0.04 -7.26
C ARG A 205 -2.94 -0.53 -5.95
N ASP A 206 -2.09 -0.91 -5.02
CA ASP A 206 -2.51 -1.17 -3.65
C ASP A 206 -2.91 0.13 -2.94
N GLY A 207 -4.11 0.13 -2.34
CA GLY A 207 -4.66 1.25 -1.60
C GLY A 207 -5.27 2.36 -2.46
N PRO A 208 -6.05 3.26 -1.83
CA PRO A 208 -6.81 4.30 -2.53
C PRO A 208 -5.96 5.47 -3.06
N GLY A 209 -4.63 5.44 -2.87
CA GLY A 209 -3.77 6.63 -2.98
C GLY A 209 -3.95 7.56 -1.78
N GLN A 210 -2.84 8.09 -1.28
CA GLN A 210 -2.79 9.00 -0.12
C GLN A 210 -1.76 10.11 -0.37
N LEU A 211 -1.83 11.18 0.42
CA LEU A 211 -0.85 12.27 0.46
C LEU A 211 -0.67 13.02 -0.86
N TYR A 212 -1.77 13.46 -1.47
CA TYR A 212 -1.72 14.16 -2.76
C TYR A 212 -1.05 15.53 -2.68
N GLY A 213 -0.89 16.12 -1.49
CA GLY A 213 -0.08 17.31 -1.26
C GLY A 213 1.42 17.00 -1.25
N LEU A 214 1.85 16.15 -0.33
CA LEU A 214 3.27 15.84 -0.11
C LEU A 214 3.87 14.91 -1.17
N GLU A 215 3.07 14.08 -1.84
CA GLU A 215 3.50 13.17 -2.90
C GLU A 215 2.86 13.48 -4.26
N GLY A 216 2.13 14.58 -4.39
CA GLY A 216 1.58 15.05 -5.66
C GLY A 216 2.55 14.98 -6.85
N PRO A 217 3.80 15.46 -6.71
CA PRO A 217 4.82 15.29 -7.73
C PRO A 217 5.07 13.82 -8.12
N VAL A 218 5.09 12.89 -7.17
CA VAL A 218 5.39 11.47 -7.43
C VAL A 218 4.30 10.84 -8.30
N TYR A 219 3.02 11.13 -8.02
CA TYR A 219 1.92 10.67 -8.88
C TYR A 219 2.00 11.25 -10.29
N TYR A 220 2.25 12.56 -10.39
CA TYR A 220 2.36 13.25 -11.67
C TYR A 220 3.52 12.68 -12.50
N ILE A 221 4.70 12.55 -11.89
CA ILE A 221 5.92 12.05 -12.51
C ILE A 221 5.72 10.60 -12.94
N MET A 222 5.13 9.74 -12.11
CA MET A 222 4.85 8.35 -12.50
C MET A 222 3.95 8.29 -13.74
N GLY A 223 2.90 9.12 -13.81
CA GLY A 223 2.04 9.20 -15.00
C GLY A 223 2.80 9.65 -16.24
N ARG A 224 3.53 10.77 -16.13
CA ARG A 224 4.33 11.33 -17.24
C ARG A 224 5.45 10.42 -17.71
N MET A 225 6.04 9.64 -16.82
CA MET A 225 7.05 8.64 -17.19
C MET A 225 6.47 7.54 -18.10
N PHE A 226 5.16 7.27 -18.09
CA PHE A 226 4.55 6.33 -19.04
C PHE A 226 4.35 6.92 -20.45
N ASP A 227 4.28 8.24 -20.59
CA ASP A 227 4.13 8.89 -21.91
C ASP A 227 5.41 8.72 -22.75
N ASP A 228 6.57 8.88 -22.11
CA ASP A 228 7.89 8.68 -22.74
C ASP A 228 8.93 8.18 -21.71
N PRO A 229 8.98 6.87 -21.43
CA PRO A 229 9.88 6.29 -20.43
C PRO A 229 11.36 6.38 -20.79
N GLU A 230 11.69 6.56 -22.07
CA GLU A 230 13.06 6.61 -22.58
C GLU A 230 13.67 8.00 -22.40
N ASN A 231 12.89 9.06 -22.66
CA ASN A 231 13.39 10.44 -22.66
C ASN A 231 12.96 11.26 -21.45
N ASN A 232 11.82 10.97 -20.80
CA ASN A 232 11.45 11.69 -19.59
C ASN A 232 12.42 11.38 -18.44
N ARG A 233 12.63 12.39 -17.61
CA ARG A 233 13.44 12.34 -16.39
C ARG A 233 12.63 12.93 -15.24
N ALA A 234 12.72 12.32 -14.06
CA ALA A 234 12.04 12.81 -12.87
C ALA A 234 12.47 14.23 -12.50
N ALA A 235 13.75 14.57 -12.74
CA ALA A 235 14.29 15.90 -12.47
C ALA A 235 13.58 16.99 -13.30
N ASP A 236 13.39 16.76 -14.60
CA ASP A 236 12.73 17.72 -15.48
C ASP A 236 11.22 17.83 -15.16
N LEU A 237 10.58 16.67 -14.94
CA LEU A 237 9.16 16.60 -14.60
C LEU A 237 8.84 17.22 -13.23
N MET A 238 9.80 17.26 -12.29
CA MET A 238 9.65 17.95 -11.02
C MET A 238 9.53 19.47 -11.22
N VAL A 239 10.38 20.03 -12.08
CA VAL A 239 10.34 21.45 -12.44
C VAL A 239 9.01 21.75 -13.10
N GLU A 240 8.63 20.95 -14.10
CA GLU A 240 7.37 21.08 -14.83
C GLU A 240 6.16 21.04 -13.88
N PHE A 241 6.08 20.04 -13.00
CA PHE A 241 5.00 19.93 -12.02
C PHE A 241 4.90 21.18 -11.16
N CYS A 242 6.02 21.66 -10.62
CA CYS A 242 6.02 22.79 -9.72
C CYS A 242 5.61 24.09 -10.41
N GLU A 243 6.08 24.33 -11.64
CA GLU A 243 5.70 25.48 -12.45
C GLU A 243 4.20 25.47 -12.77
N ALA A 244 3.68 24.32 -13.21
CA ALA A 244 2.26 24.17 -13.53
C ALA A 244 1.34 24.23 -12.29
N ALA A 245 1.75 23.61 -11.18
CA ALA A 245 0.93 23.50 -9.99
C ALA A 245 0.95 24.75 -9.12
N PHE A 246 2.09 25.46 -9.03
CA PHE A 246 2.30 26.53 -8.06
C PHE A 246 2.65 27.90 -8.66
N GLY A 247 2.91 28.00 -9.97
CA GLY A 247 3.12 29.29 -10.64
C GLY A 247 4.18 30.16 -9.95
N PRO A 248 3.86 31.38 -9.46
CA PRO A 248 4.81 32.23 -8.73
C PRO A 248 5.49 31.56 -7.53
N ALA A 249 4.85 30.57 -6.91
CA ALA A 249 5.38 29.80 -5.78
C ALA A 249 6.20 28.57 -6.21
N ALA A 250 6.47 28.36 -7.51
CA ALA A 250 7.16 27.17 -8.02
C ALA A 250 8.56 27.00 -7.42
N ARG A 251 9.40 28.04 -7.39
CA ARG A 251 10.78 27.94 -6.87
C ARG A 251 10.87 27.46 -5.41
N PRO A 252 10.17 28.06 -4.43
CA PRO A 252 10.20 27.54 -3.07
C PRO A 252 9.61 26.12 -2.98
N MET A 253 8.59 25.79 -3.79
CA MET A 253 8.02 24.44 -3.81
C MET A 253 8.97 23.39 -4.42
N GLN A 254 9.73 23.72 -5.47
CA GLN A 254 10.78 22.85 -6.00
C GLN A 254 11.80 22.51 -4.91
N ARG A 255 12.26 23.52 -4.16
CA ARG A 255 13.19 23.30 -3.04
C ARG A 255 12.55 22.53 -1.88
N PHE A 256 11.26 22.76 -1.61
CA PHE A 256 10.51 22.03 -0.58
C PHE A 256 10.48 20.54 -0.91
N TYR A 257 10.09 20.19 -2.13
CA TYR A 257 10.01 18.80 -2.56
C TYR A 257 11.39 18.15 -2.70
N ASP A 258 12.39 18.86 -3.22
CA ASP A 258 13.77 18.38 -3.27
C ASP A 258 14.27 17.95 -1.88
N GLN A 259 14.11 18.81 -0.87
CA GLN A 259 14.52 18.48 0.50
C GLN A 259 13.70 17.36 1.13
N LEU A 260 12.37 17.35 0.90
CA LEU A 260 11.49 16.31 1.41
C LEU A 260 11.88 14.94 0.85
N TYR A 261 12.03 14.83 -0.47
CA TYR A 261 12.32 13.56 -1.14
C TYR A 261 13.75 13.09 -0.86
N HIS A 262 14.73 14.01 -0.80
CA HIS A 262 16.08 13.67 -0.36
C HIS A 262 16.09 13.04 1.05
N GLY A 263 15.26 13.57 1.97
CA GLY A 263 15.14 13.02 3.33
C GLY A 263 14.55 11.61 3.41
N ILE A 264 13.77 11.19 2.40
CA ILE A 264 13.10 9.88 2.38
C ILE A 264 13.63 8.92 1.31
N GLU A 265 14.64 9.29 0.53
CA GLU A 265 15.16 8.49 -0.58
C GLU A 265 15.55 7.06 -0.14
N LEU A 266 16.27 6.95 0.98
CA LEU A 266 16.64 5.64 1.56
C LEU A 266 15.42 4.79 1.93
N TYR A 267 14.36 5.42 2.45
CA TYR A 267 13.12 4.72 2.77
C TYR A 267 12.43 4.19 1.51
N SER A 268 12.32 5.05 0.50
CA SER A 268 11.68 4.77 -0.79
C SER A 268 12.30 3.56 -1.49
N ASP A 269 13.63 3.46 -1.50
CA ASP A 269 14.34 2.36 -2.15
C ASP A 269 14.46 1.10 -1.30
N PHE A 270 14.68 1.24 0.01
CA PHE A 270 15.12 0.12 0.85
C PHE A 270 14.05 -0.43 1.79
N LEU A 271 13.19 0.42 2.36
CA LEU A 271 12.35 0.09 3.53
C LEU A 271 10.86 -0.12 3.23
N GLY A 272 10.41 0.09 1.99
CA GLY A 272 9.03 -0.12 1.56
C GLY A 272 8.63 -1.59 1.32
N THR A 273 7.34 -1.85 1.10
CA THR A 273 6.78 -3.17 0.72
C THR A 273 7.41 -3.64 -0.57
N ARG A 274 7.85 -4.92 -0.56
CA ARG A 274 8.66 -5.53 -1.63
C ARG A 274 10.00 -4.81 -1.89
N CYS A 275 10.46 -3.92 -1.01
CA CYS A 275 11.84 -3.42 -1.02
C CYS A 275 12.75 -4.39 -0.23
N PRO A 276 14.09 -4.30 -0.40
CA PRO A 276 15.04 -5.25 0.18
C PRO A 276 14.86 -5.52 1.68
N ALA A 277 14.43 -4.53 2.46
CA ALA A 277 14.33 -4.61 3.92
C ALA A 277 12.96 -5.06 4.46
N TRP A 278 11.97 -5.28 3.60
CA TRP A 278 10.60 -5.63 4.00
C TRP A 278 10.46 -7.04 4.57
N VAL A 279 11.21 -7.99 3.99
CA VAL A 279 11.15 -9.41 4.36
C VAL A 279 11.98 -9.71 5.60
N TYR A 280 11.59 -10.75 6.34
CA TYR A 280 12.48 -11.35 7.32
C TYR A 280 13.68 -11.94 6.59
N ARG A 281 14.88 -11.62 7.06
CA ARG A 281 16.12 -12.23 6.60
C ARG A 281 16.77 -13.00 7.72
N ASP A 282 17.63 -13.93 7.35
CA ASP A 282 18.59 -14.49 8.28
C ASP A 282 19.71 -13.46 8.52
N ILE A 283 19.80 -12.98 9.75
CA ILE A 283 20.84 -12.07 10.21
C ILE A 283 21.58 -12.80 11.34
N TYR A 284 22.75 -13.36 11.02
CA TYR A 284 23.61 -14.11 11.94
C TYR A 284 22.92 -15.35 12.58
N GLY A 285 22.24 -16.16 11.76
CA GLY A 285 21.52 -17.36 12.20
C GLY A 285 20.17 -17.06 12.85
N ARG A 286 19.66 -15.82 12.74
CA ARG A 286 18.42 -15.38 13.39
C ARG A 286 17.49 -14.70 12.41
N ARG A 287 16.22 -15.12 12.43
CA ARG A 287 15.17 -14.54 11.59
C ARG A 287 14.78 -13.16 12.09
N HIS A 288 15.16 -12.12 11.34
CA HIS A 288 15.02 -10.72 11.75
C HIS A 288 14.56 -9.83 10.60
N LYS A 289 13.84 -8.75 10.93
CA LYS A 289 13.63 -7.63 10.02
C LYS A 289 14.65 -6.53 10.31
N TYR A 290 15.00 -5.76 9.28
CA TYR A 290 15.81 -4.55 9.42
C TYR A 290 15.07 -3.46 10.19
N LEU A 291 13.79 -3.23 9.87
CA LEU A 291 12.93 -2.32 10.60
C LEU A 291 12.06 -3.09 11.59
N ARG A 292 12.21 -2.80 12.88
CA ARG A 292 11.37 -3.35 13.97
C ARG A 292 10.57 -2.29 14.71
N ASP A 293 11.01 -1.03 14.61
CA ASP A 293 10.42 0.10 15.30
C ASP A 293 10.16 1.22 14.27
N PRO A 294 9.01 1.19 13.59
CA PRO A 294 8.66 2.24 12.64
C PRO A 294 8.39 3.60 13.31
N PHE A 295 8.12 3.63 14.61
CA PHE A 295 8.00 4.90 15.35
C PHE A 295 9.34 5.63 15.40
N ARG A 296 10.44 4.92 15.69
CA ARG A 296 11.80 5.50 15.65
C ARG A 296 12.23 5.91 14.24
N LEU A 297 11.79 5.19 13.22
CA LEU A 297 12.09 5.53 11.83
C LEU A 297 11.59 6.94 11.45
N ILE A 298 10.44 7.38 11.97
CA ILE A 298 9.94 8.74 11.72
C ILE A 298 10.97 9.80 12.14
N GLY A 299 11.62 9.62 13.30
CA GLY A 299 12.66 10.54 13.76
C GLY A 299 13.92 10.51 12.89
N PHE A 300 14.24 9.36 12.29
CA PHE A 300 15.36 9.23 11.35
C PHE A 300 15.06 9.94 10.02
N LEU A 301 13.86 9.78 9.46
CA LEU A 301 13.49 10.36 8.16
C LEU A 301 13.25 11.87 8.24
N TYR A 302 12.64 12.35 9.33
CA TYR A 302 12.16 13.73 9.44
C TYR A 302 12.86 14.47 10.57
N THR A 303 14.12 14.84 10.35
CA THR A 303 14.93 15.54 11.35
C THR A 303 14.36 16.94 11.68
N PRO A 304 14.62 17.50 12.89
CA PRO A 304 14.16 18.84 13.24
C PRO A 304 14.64 19.92 12.27
N LYS A 305 15.88 19.80 11.77
CA LYS A 305 16.45 20.73 10.78
C LYS A 305 15.72 20.65 9.43
N LEU A 306 15.38 19.45 8.97
CA LEU A 306 14.59 19.27 7.75
C LEU A 306 13.22 19.91 7.90
N LEU A 307 12.49 19.60 8.98
CA LEU A 307 11.16 20.14 9.25
C LEU A 307 11.14 21.68 9.31
N ALA A 308 12.13 22.30 9.98
CA ALA A 308 12.24 23.76 10.03
C ALA A 308 12.51 24.39 8.64
N SER A 309 13.33 23.72 7.82
CA SER A 309 13.60 24.17 6.45
C SER A 309 12.35 24.07 5.55
N LEU A 310 11.63 22.95 5.64
CA LEU A 310 10.37 22.73 4.91
C LEU A 310 9.29 23.75 5.31
N GLU A 311 9.15 24.05 6.60
CA GLU A 311 8.24 25.09 7.12
C GLU A 311 8.56 26.46 6.49
N THR A 312 9.84 26.84 6.49
CA THR A 312 10.28 28.13 5.94
C THR A 312 9.99 28.25 4.44
N LEU A 313 10.24 27.16 3.69
CA LEU A 313 9.97 27.11 2.26
C LEU A 313 8.48 27.18 1.96
N LEU A 314 7.65 26.48 2.73
CA LEU A 314 6.21 26.49 2.56
C LEU A 314 5.60 27.85 2.89
N GLN A 315 6.04 28.51 3.97
CA GLN A 315 5.65 29.88 4.29
C GLN A 315 6.06 30.88 3.20
N SER A 316 7.22 30.66 2.56
CA SER A 316 7.63 31.47 1.41
C SER A 316 6.71 31.26 0.21
N ALA A 317 6.32 30.02 -0.08
CA ALA A 317 5.39 29.68 -1.16
C ALA A 317 4.00 30.29 -0.92
N GLU A 318 3.48 30.20 0.30
CA GLU A 318 2.19 30.77 0.71
C GLU A 318 2.17 32.30 0.54
N ARG A 319 3.25 32.99 0.93
CA ARG A 319 3.37 34.44 0.72
C ARG A 319 3.39 34.85 -0.75
N LEU A 320 4.09 34.09 -1.60
CA LEU A 320 4.14 34.37 -3.05
C LEU A 320 2.81 34.08 -3.76
N ALA A 321 1.98 33.21 -3.18
CA ALA A 321 0.66 32.88 -3.70
C ALA A 321 -0.44 33.82 -3.17
N ALA A 322 -0.13 34.81 -2.31
CA ALA A 322 -1.09 35.70 -1.69
C ALA A 322 -1.62 36.76 -2.68
N ASP A 323 -2.53 36.34 -3.55
CA ASP A 323 -3.27 37.17 -4.50
C ASP A 323 -4.73 36.65 -4.61
N ASN A 324 -5.64 37.49 -5.10
CA ASN A 324 -7.07 37.22 -5.21
C ASN A 324 -7.51 36.73 -6.61
N THR A 325 -6.58 36.60 -7.56
CA THR A 325 -6.88 36.05 -8.88
C THR A 325 -7.35 34.60 -8.80
N GLN A 326 -8.16 34.17 -9.78
CA GLN A 326 -8.65 32.79 -9.82
C GLN A 326 -7.51 31.76 -9.90
N GLN A 327 -6.42 32.10 -10.59
CA GLN A 327 -5.23 31.27 -10.66
C GLN A 327 -4.54 31.19 -9.29
N ALA A 328 -4.38 32.32 -8.58
CA ALA A 328 -3.82 32.33 -7.23
C ALA A 328 -4.65 31.49 -6.26
N ARG A 329 -5.98 31.54 -6.32
CA ARG A 329 -6.86 30.70 -5.49
C ARG A 329 -6.63 29.19 -5.72
N ARG A 330 -6.38 28.76 -6.96
CA ARG A 330 -6.04 27.35 -7.27
C ARG A 330 -4.69 26.96 -6.68
N VAL A 331 -3.69 27.85 -6.74
CA VAL A 331 -2.37 27.64 -6.11
C VAL A 331 -2.51 27.56 -4.59
N GLN A 332 -3.23 28.50 -3.98
CA GLN A 332 -3.52 28.51 -2.54
C GLN A 332 -4.23 27.23 -2.08
N ALA A 333 -5.18 26.70 -2.85
CA ALA A 333 -5.87 25.46 -2.53
C ALA A 333 -4.93 24.23 -2.51
N ARG A 334 -3.94 24.19 -3.42
CA ARG A 334 -2.91 23.14 -3.44
C ARG A 334 -1.92 23.32 -2.28
N LEU A 335 -1.48 24.55 -2.01
CA LEU A 335 -0.62 24.85 -0.87
C LEU A 335 -1.31 24.52 0.47
N ALA A 336 -2.61 24.78 0.61
CA ALA A 336 -3.38 24.42 1.80
C ALA A 336 -3.44 22.90 2.03
N LEU A 337 -3.48 22.11 0.96
CA LEU A 337 -3.39 20.65 1.05
C LEU A 337 -1.99 20.22 1.49
N VAL A 338 -0.93 20.74 0.85
CA VAL A 338 0.48 20.51 1.26
C VAL A 338 0.68 20.87 2.73
N ARG A 339 0.19 22.04 3.15
CA ARG A 339 0.23 22.52 4.54
C ARG A 339 -0.46 21.55 5.49
N THR A 340 -1.66 21.12 5.18
CA THR A 340 -2.43 20.21 6.05
C THR A 340 -1.71 18.88 6.25
N GLU A 341 -1.20 18.29 5.18
CA GLU A 341 -0.44 17.04 5.25
C GLU A 341 0.92 17.23 5.95
N PHE A 342 1.59 18.38 5.71
CA PHE A 342 2.84 18.73 6.37
C PHE A 342 2.67 18.96 7.88
N GLU A 343 1.59 19.61 8.33
CA GLU A 343 1.30 19.78 9.76
C GLU A 343 1.08 18.43 10.45
N TYR A 344 0.38 17.49 9.79
CA TYR A 344 0.26 16.12 10.32
C TYR A 344 1.64 15.48 10.52
N LEU A 345 2.49 15.54 9.49
CA LEU A 345 3.86 15.01 9.52
C LEU A 345 4.69 15.67 10.63
N LYS A 346 4.64 17.01 10.74
CA LYS A 346 5.38 17.80 11.71
C LYS A 346 4.98 17.43 13.14
N HIS A 347 3.68 17.37 13.43
CA HIS A 347 3.17 16.96 14.73
C HIS A 347 3.58 15.52 15.09
N LEU A 348 3.52 14.59 14.13
CA LEU A 348 3.93 13.20 14.33
C LEU A 348 5.43 13.12 14.68
N ALA A 349 6.29 13.75 13.89
CA ALA A 349 7.73 13.74 14.11
C ALA A 349 8.14 14.48 15.40
N GLN A 350 7.45 15.56 15.76
CA GLN A 350 7.72 16.31 16.99
C GLN A 350 7.51 15.45 18.25
N VAL A 351 6.45 14.63 18.30
CA VAL A 351 6.25 13.69 19.41
C VAL A 351 7.40 12.69 19.50
N VAL A 352 7.86 12.15 18.36
CA VAL A 352 8.98 11.21 18.29
C VAL A 352 10.28 11.83 18.84
N HIS A 353 10.62 13.03 18.39
CA HIS A 353 11.85 13.71 18.82
C HIS A 353 11.84 14.08 20.30
N LEU A 354 10.74 14.62 20.80
CA LEU A 354 10.61 14.97 22.22
C LEU A 354 10.62 13.72 23.09
N TYR A 355 10.02 12.63 22.62
CA TYR A 355 10.08 11.36 23.35
C TYR A 355 11.49 10.80 23.40
N HIS A 356 12.27 10.86 22.31
CA HIS A 356 13.68 10.47 22.35
C HIS A 356 14.49 11.33 23.32
N ALA A 357 14.24 12.65 23.36
CA ALA A 357 14.88 13.54 24.33
C ALA A 357 14.56 13.13 25.77
N TYR A 358 13.29 12.80 26.06
CA TYR A 358 12.85 12.27 27.34
C TYR A 358 13.46 10.90 27.68
N GLU A 359 13.63 9.99 26.71
CA GLU A 359 14.30 8.70 26.94
C GLU A 359 15.79 8.87 27.31
N ILE A 360 16.47 9.88 26.75
CA ILE A 360 17.88 10.18 27.03
C ILE A 360 18.06 10.82 28.41
N ALA A 361 17.23 11.81 28.73
CA ALA A 361 17.30 12.58 29.96
C ALA A 361 15.89 12.73 30.56
N PRO A 362 15.40 11.71 31.29
CA PRO A 362 14.05 11.74 31.82
C PRO A 362 13.95 12.73 32.97
N ASP A 363 13.21 13.81 32.73
CA ASP A 363 12.82 14.78 33.76
C ASP A 363 11.38 15.28 33.54
N ARG A 364 10.88 16.06 34.50
CA ARG A 364 9.51 16.58 34.49
C ARG A 364 9.24 17.53 33.34
N HIS A 365 10.19 18.38 32.99
CA HIS A 365 10.05 19.31 31.87
C HIS A 365 10.06 18.55 30.54
N ALA A 366 10.97 17.59 30.37
CA ALA A 366 11.02 16.71 29.21
C ALA A 366 9.71 15.92 29.04
N LEU A 367 9.19 15.32 30.13
CA LEU A 367 7.89 14.64 30.09
C LEU A 367 6.76 15.61 29.71
N LYS A 368 6.71 16.79 30.32
CA LYS A 368 5.71 17.82 29.98
C LYS A 368 5.75 18.17 28.50
N HIS A 369 6.93 18.36 27.90
CA HIS A 369 7.06 18.63 26.47
C HIS A 369 6.52 17.50 25.60
N VAL A 370 6.75 16.23 25.97
CA VAL A 370 6.17 15.08 25.25
C VAL A 370 4.64 15.09 25.33
N LEU A 371 4.07 15.29 26.52
CA LEU A 371 2.62 15.28 26.73
C LEU A 371 1.94 16.46 25.99
N ASP A 372 2.54 17.65 26.04
CA ASP A 372 2.04 18.82 25.31
C ASP A 372 2.07 18.60 23.79
N ALA A 373 3.11 17.95 23.27
CA ALA A 373 3.20 17.62 21.84
C ALA A 373 2.17 16.57 21.41
N ILE A 374 1.87 15.57 22.26
CA ILE A 374 0.81 14.59 22.02
C ILE A 374 -0.55 15.29 21.97
N ASP A 375 -0.83 16.21 22.91
CA ASP A 375 -2.07 16.97 22.93
C ASP A 375 -2.21 17.88 21.72
N ALA A 376 -1.14 18.60 21.34
CA ALA A 376 -1.13 19.44 20.15
C ALA A 376 -1.41 18.63 18.87
N ARG A 377 -0.78 17.46 18.73
CA ARG A 377 -1.06 16.53 17.63
C ARG A 377 -2.51 16.09 17.61
N ASN A 378 -3.05 15.66 18.76
CA ASN A 378 -4.43 15.18 18.83
C ASN A 378 -5.45 16.30 18.57
N ALA A 379 -5.17 17.52 19.03
CA ALA A 379 -5.98 18.70 18.72
C ALA A 379 -5.96 19.03 17.22
N PHE A 380 -4.80 18.95 16.57
CA PHE A 380 -4.68 19.10 15.12
C PHE A 380 -5.49 18.02 14.38
N ILE A 381 -5.33 16.74 14.73
CA ILE A 381 -6.10 15.65 14.10
C ILE A 381 -7.59 15.89 14.25
N LYS A 382 -8.07 16.25 15.46
CA LYS A 382 -9.48 16.56 15.70
C LYS A 382 -9.99 17.72 14.83
N SER A 383 -9.14 18.71 14.55
CA SER A 383 -9.49 19.85 13.69
C SER A 383 -9.78 19.46 12.23
N LEU A 384 -9.31 18.29 11.78
CA LEU A 384 -9.59 17.73 10.45
C LEU A 384 -11.01 17.15 10.34
N TYR A 385 -11.78 17.15 11.42
CA TYR A 385 -13.15 16.65 11.47
C TYR A 385 -14.12 17.76 11.90
N GLU A 386 -15.37 17.64 11.47
CA GLU A 386 -16.53 18.38 11.95
C GLU A 386 -17.03 17.81 13.29
N PRO A 387 -17.85 18.54 14.06
CA PRO A 387 -18.40 18.05 15.34
C PRO A 387 -19.21 16.74 15.23
N ASN A 388 -19.73 16.41 14.05
CA ASN A 388 -20.45 15.17 13.74
C ASN A 388 -19.53 14.03 13.26
N TYR A 389 -18.21 14.18 13.43
CA TYR A 389 -17.16 13.25 12.97
C TYR A 389 -17.05 13.10 11.44
N ARG A 390 -17.73 13.94 10.66
CA ARG A 390 -17.48 14.04 9.21
C ARG A 390 -16.13 14.71 8.97
N LYS A 391 -15.43 14.30 7.93
CA LYS A 391 -14.15 14.92 7.59
C LYS A 391 -14.37 16.32 7.04
N ARG A 392 -13.55 17.26 7.47
CA ARG A 392 -13.57 18.63 6.98
C ARG A 392 -12.99 18.68 5.57
N MET A 393 -13.76 19.24 4.64
CA MET A 393 -13.28 19.48 3.30
C MET A 393 -12.41 20.73 3.28
N LEU A 394 -11.22 20.64 2.67
CA LEU A 394 -10.41 21.83 2.40
C LEU A 394 -11.15 22.69 1.38
N ALA A 395 -11.29 23.98 1.68
CA ALA A 395 -11.94 24.93 0.78
C ALA A 395 -11.31 24.84 -0.62
N ALA A 396 -12.17 24.81 -1.64
CA ALA A 396 -11.86 24.64 -3.07
C ALA A 396 -11.60 23.22 -3.61
N TRP A 397 -11.57 22.17 -2.78
CA TRP A 397 -11.60 20.79 -3.26
C TRP A 397 -13.03 20.26 -3.32
N GLY A 398 -13.37 19.50 -4.36
CA GLY A 398 -14.71 18.90 -4.54
C GLY A 398 -14.95 17.62 -3.73
N PHE A 399 -13.93 17.15 -3.02
CA PHE A 399 -13.97 15.97 -2.15
C PHE A 399 -12.89 16.08 -1.08
N VAL A 400 -12.98 15.25 -0.03
CA VAL A 400 -11.97 15.21 1.03
C VAL A 400 -10.74 14.45 0.55
N VAL A 401 -9.62 15.16 0.44
CA VAL A 401 -8.33 14.62 0.00
C VAL A 401 -7.53 14.03 1.16
N PHE A 402 -7.57 14.70 2.32
CA PHE A 402 -6.97 14.26 3.58
C PHE A 402 -7.89 14.70 4.72
N PRO A 403 -8.27 13.82 5.67
CA PRO A 403 -7.85 12.43 5.90
C PRO A 403 -8.30 11.39 4.84
N PRO A 404 -7.53 10.32 4.57
CA PRO A 404 -7.86 9.34 3.51
C PRO A 404 -9.21 8.66 3.70
N ALA A 405 -9.94 8.37 2.61
CA ALA A 405 -11.25 7.72 2.62
C ALA A 405 -11.31 6.49 3.56
N GLY A 406 -12.38 6.36 4.34
CA GLY A 406 -12.54 5.27 5.32
C GLY A 406 -11.76 5.41 6.64
N HIS A 407 -10.94 6.47 6.82
CA HIS A 407 -10.18 6.68 8.06
C HIS A 407 -10.80 7.76 8.98
N ASP A 408 -11.03 7.39 10.24
CA ASP A 408 -11.47 8.26 11.33
C ASP A 408 -10.29 8.84 12.14
N GLU A 409 -10.61 9.59 13.21
CA GLU A 409 -9.61 10.17 14.12
C GLU A 409 -8.66 9.11 14.70
N ASN A 410 -9.19 7.95 15.11
CA ASN A 410 -8.39 6.88 15.71
C ASN A 410 -7.40 6.26 14.71
N HIS A 411 -7.77 6.20 13.44
CA HIS A 411 -6.84 5.83 12.38
C HIS A 411 -5.68 6.81 12.31
N LEU A 412 -5.95 8.13 12.25
CA LEU A 412 -4.91 9.16 12.17
C LEU A 412 -4.09 9.28 13.45
N ARG A 413 -4.67 8.95 14.60
CA ARG A 413 -3.95 8.84 15.88
C ARG A 413 -3.02 7.64 15.94
N LEU A 414 -3.15 6.69 15.01
CA LEU A 414 -2.43 5.41 15.01
C LEU A 414 -2.76 4.57 16.25
N ALA A 415 -4.05 4.57 16.64
CA ALA A 415 -4.55 3.87 17.83
C ALA A 415 -4.66 2.35 17.64
N TYR A 416 -4.60 1.87 16.39
CA TYR A 416 -4.71 0.46 16.06
C TYR A 416 -3.42 -0.06 15.46
N ASP A 417 -2.91 -1.18 15.97
CA ASP A 417 -1.87 -1.93 15.30
C ASP A 417 -2.42 -2.53 14.00
N ARG A 418 -1.70 -2.32 12.91
CA ARG A 418 -1.97 -2.96 11.61
C ARG A 418 -0.77 -3.74 11.13
N TYR A 419 -0.89 -4.33 9.94
CA TYR A 419 0.16 -5.14 9.36
C TYR A 419 1.45 -4.31 9.19
N GLN A 420 2.46 -4.63 10.02
CA GLN A 420 3.75 -3.93 10.10
C GLN A 420 3.68 -2.49 10.64
N GLU A 421 2.62 -2.15 11.36
CA GLU A 421 2.39 -0.82 11.93
C GLU A 421 2.08 -0.90 13.45
N PRO A 422 3.06 -1.30 14.30
CA PRO A 422 2.87 -1.48 15.73
C PRO A 422 2.89 -0.15 16.52
N TYR A 423 1.96 0.76 16.21
CA TYR A 423 1.91 2.09 16.81
C TYR A 423 1.08 2.21 18.08
N SER A 424 0.14 1.29 18.33
CA SER A 424 -0.84 1.40 19.42
C SER A 424 -0.19 1.51 20.80
N LYS A 425 1.00 0.93 20.97
CA LYS A 425 1.76 0.92 22.23
C LYS A 425 2.81 2.03 22.33
N THR A 426 2.92 2.89 21.33
CA THR A 426 3.86 4.01 21.32
C THR A 426 3.32 5.20 22.15
N PRO A 427 4.17 6.19 22.48
CA PRO A 427 3.75 7.40 23.19
C PRO A 427 2.62 8.18 22.51
N LEU A 428 2.43 8.00 21.20
CA LEU A 428 1.35 8.62 20.42
C LEU A 428 -0.05 8.39 21.01
N ASN A 429 -0.22 7.30 21.77
CA ASN A 429 -1.49 6.85 22.33
C ASN A 429 -1.53 6.92 23.87
N TRP A 430 -0.61 7.63 24.51
CA TRP A 430 -0.66 7.82 25.96
C TRP A 430 -1.89 8.64 26.39
N ASP A 431 -2.46 8.28 27.54
CA ASP A 431 -3.36 9.15 28.28
C ASP A 431 -2.54 10.26 28.95
N THR A 432 -2.55 11.44 28.33
CA THR A 432 -1.75 12.58 28.76
C THR A 432 -2.28 13.19 30.05
N GLU A 433 -3.58 13.10 30.34
CA GLU A 433 -4.18 13.60 31.57
C GLU A 433 -3.79 12.71 32.77
N SER A 434 -3.95 11.39 32.62
CA SER A 434 -3.54 10.42 33.64
C SER A 434 -2.04 10.51 33.95
N ARG A 435 -1.19 10.66 32.93
CA ARG A 435 0.26 10.79 33.13
C ARG A 435 0.67 12.05 33.88
N ARG A 436 -0.01 13.19 33.64
CA ARG A 436 0.23 14.43 34.39
C ARG A 436 -0.17 14.26 35.86
N LYS A 437 -1.34 13.65 36.13
CA LYS A 437 -1.81 13.38 37.50
C LYS A 437 -0.85 12.49 38.29
N ASN A 438 -0.38 11.39 37.68
CA ASN A 438 0.59 10.50 38.33
C ASN A 438 1.91 11.20 38.68
N GLU A 439 2.37 12.15 37.87
CA GLU A 439 3.55 12.96 38.17
C GLU A 439 3.32 13.92 39.35
N GLU A 440 2.10 14.46 39.49
CA GLU A 440 1.68 15.28 40.62
C GLU A 440 1.53 14.48 41.91
N ASP A 441 1.00 13.26 41.84
CA ASP A 441 0.83 12.38 43.01
C ASP A 441 2.17 11.86 43.54
N HIS A 442 3.17 11.62 42.69
CA HIS A 442 4.56 11.35 43.13
C HIS A 442 5.24 12.56 43.80
N ARG A 443 4.61 13.74 43.83
CA ARG A 443 5.08 14.90 44.63
C ARG A 443 4.55 14.89 46.07
N ARG A 444 3.46 14.17 46.34
CA ARG A 444 2.83 14.07 47.65
C ARG A 444 3.38 12.86 48.40
#